data_AF-X1M1W6-F1
#
_entry.id   AF-X1M1W6-F1
#
_cell.length_a   1.000
_cell.length_b   1.000
_cell.length_c   1.000
_cell.angle_alpha   90.00
_cell.angle_beta   90.00
_cell.angle_gamma   90.00
#
_symmetry.space_group_name_H-M   'P 1'
#
loop_
_entity.id
_entity.type
_entity.pdbx_description
1 polymer ?
#
loop_
_entity_poly.entity_id
_entity_poly.type
_entity_poly.pdbx_seq_one_letter_code
_entity_poly.pdbx_strand_id
1 'polypeptide(L)'
;DCHIDGSARFVNESTVLYSWSDDETSSVFRRVLKVHCDELRSATTESGKPLTLVPLPNTKCPVYSTSHIGTGGSLTKTIGFTELGRGSYCNYLVANGVVLVPIYGDANDDRALKIVGEQFPDREIIGIDARTIYENGGMIHCVTQQQPCGKIAE
;
A
#
# COMPACT_ATOMS: atom_id res chain seq x y z
N ASP A 1 8.36 -10.59 4.00
CA ASP A 1 7.22 -11.10 3.22
C ASP A 1 6.74 -9.95 2.34
N CYS A 2 6.71 -10.13 1.02
CA CYS A 2 6.53 -9.04 0.04
C CYS A 2 5.23 -9.25 -0.74
N HIS A 3 4.11 -9.31 -0.01
CA HIS A 3 2.82 -9.54 -0.64
C HIS A 3 2.47 -8.45 -1.66
N ILE A 4 1.80 -8.86 -2.74
CA ILE A 4 1.46 -7.97 -3.87
C ILE A 4 0.56 -6.81 -3.45
N ASP A 5 -0.27 -6.99 -2.43
CA ASP A 5 -1.15 -5.95 -1.87
C ASP A 5 -0.40 -4.80 -1.18
N GLY A 6 0.87 -4.99 -0.84
CA GLY A 6 1.78 -3.92 -0.42
C GLY A 6 2.54 -3.27 -1.58
N SER A 7 2.48 -3.83 -2.79
CA SER A 7 3.33 -3.44 -3.93
C SER A 7 2.56 -2.87 -5.12
N ALA A 8 1.43 -3.45 -5.50
CA ALA A 8 0.64 -3.00 -6.65
C ALA A 8 -0.81 -3.47 -6.56
N ARG A 9 -1.76 -2.62 -6.97
CA ARG A 9 -3.21 -2.92 -6.95
C ARG A 9 -3.94 -2.28 -8.11
N PHE A 10 -4.87 -3.03 -8.70
CA PHE A 10 -5.80 -2.51 -9.70
C PHE A 10 -6.80 -1.55 -9.05
N VAL A 11 -7.04 -0.41 -9.71
CA VAL A 11 -8.11 0.54 -9.37
C VAL A 11 -9.29 0.47 -10.35
N ASN A 12 -9.04 -0.07 -11.54
CA ASN A 12 -10.04 -0.41 -12.56
C ASN A 12 -9.45 -1.51 -13.48
N GLU A 13 -10.12 -1.81 -14.59
CA GLU A 13 -9.75 -2.89 -15.52
C GLU A 13 -8.34 -2.77 -16.13
N SER A 14 -7.78 -1.56 -16.22
CA SER A 14 -6.49 -1.34 -16.89
C SER A 14 -5.51 -0.48 -16.11
N THR A 15 -5.90 0.05 -14.96
CA THR A 15 -5.10 1.01 -14.19
C THR A 15 -4.60 0.38 -12.90
N VAL A 16 -3.30 0.50 -12.66
CA VAL A 16 -2.62 -0.05 -11.48
C VAL A 16 -1.93 1.07 -10.72
N LEU A 17 -2.25 1.18 -9.43
CA LEU A 17 -1.42 1.91 -8.47
C LEU A 17 -0.28 1.00 -8.01
N TYR A 18 0.94 1.51 -7.98
CA TYR A 18 2.10 0.73 -7.55
C TYR A 18 3.01 1.52 -6.61
N SER A 19 3.60 0.81 -5.66
CA SER A 19 4.53 1.35 -4.66
C SER A 19 5.75 1.93 -5.35
N TRP A 20 6.08 3.17 -5.00
CA TRP A 20 7.19 3.91 -5.57
C TRP A 20 7.95 4.69 -4.50
N SER A 21 9.18 5.11 -4.80
CA SER A 21 9.97 5.97 -3.94
C SER A 21 10.67 7.00 -4.81
N ASP A 22 10.61 8.27 -4.42
CA ASP A 22 11.36 9.33 -5.10
C ASP A 22 12.87 9.28 -4.77
N ASP A 23 13.26 8.51 -3.74
CA ASP A 23 14.67 8.22 -3.44
C ASP A 23 15.19 7.06 -4.30
N GLU A 24 15.66 7.41 -5.51
CA GLU A 24 16.27 6.49 -6.46
C GLU A 24 17.66 5.98 -6.04
N THR A 25 18.24 6.56 -4.98
CA THR A 25 19.55 6.16 -4.47
C THR A 25 19.48 4.95 -3.57
N SER A 26 18.30 4.68 -2.98
CA SER A 26 18.10 3.55 -2.08
C SER A 26 18.28 2.19 -2.79
N SER A 27 18.88 1.24 -2.07
CA SER A 27 19.06 -0.13 -2.57
C SER A 27 17.71 -0.82 -2.85
N VAL A 28 16.69 -0.52 -2.03
CA VAL A 28 15.32 -0.99 -2.20
C VAL A 28 14.72 -0.50 -3.51
N PHE A 29 14.90 0.78 -3.85
CA PHE A 29 14.44 1.31 -5.12
C PHE A 29 15.04 0.55 -6.30
N ARG A 30 16.37 0.42 -6.33
CA ARG A 30 17.08 -0.19 -7.45
C ARG A 30 16.79 -1.68 -7.61
N ARG A 31 16.65 -2.41 -6.49
CA ARG A 31 16.52 -3.87 -6.50
C ARG A 31 15.07 -4.35 -6.59
N VAL A 32 14.11 -3.56 -6.13
CA VAL A 32 12.71 -3.98 -6.01
C VAL A 32 11.80 -3.06 -6.81
N LEU A 33 11.70 -1.78 -6.43
CA LEU A 33 10.70 -0.87 -7.00
C LEU A 33 10.90 -0.63 -8.51
N LYS A 34 12.15 -0.47 -8.94
CA LYS A 34 12.46 -0.31 -10.37
C LYS A 34 12.13 -1.56 -11.17
N VAL A 35 12.50 -2.74 -10.65
CA VAL A 35 12.24 -4.02 -11.32
C VAL A 35 10.74 -4.26 -11.46
N HIS A 36 9.97 -4.07 -10.38
CA HIS A 36 8.52 -4.18 -10.41
C HIS A 36 7.87 -3.18 -11.40
N CYS A 37 8.38 -1.95 -11.45
CA CYS A 37 7.89 -0.95 -12.39
C CYS A 37 8.18 -1.34 -13.85
N ASP A 38 9.37 -1.87 -14.15
CA ASP A 38 9.72 -2.33 -15.49
C ASP A 38 8.88 -3.55 -15.92
N GLU A 39 8.58 -4.47 -14.98
CA GLU A 39 7.66 -5.59 -15.21
C GLU A 39 6.24 -5.13 -15.50
N LEU A 40 5.69 -4.22 -14.68
CA LEU A 40 4.36 -3.65 -14.89
C LEU A 40 4.26 -2.89 -16.21
N ARG A 41 5.32 -2.18 -16.63
CA ARG A 41 5.38 -1.48 -17.93
C ARG A 41 5.35 -2.42 -19.13
N SER A 42 5.87 -3.63 -18.95
CA SER A 42 5.89 -4.65 -19.99
C SER A 42 4.62 -5.50 -20.00
N ALA A 43 3.79 -5.39 -18.95
CA ALA A 43 2.56 -6.15 -18.81
C ALA A 43 1.39 -5.54 -19.61
N THR A 44 0.44 -6.40 -19.96
CA THR A 44 -0.80 -6.04 -20.66
C THR A 44 -2.00 -6.68 -19.96
N THR A 45 -3.18 -6.09 -20.15
CA THR A 45 -4.48 -6.69 -19.80
C THR A 45 -4.71 -7.98 -20.60
N GLU A 46 -5.72 -8.77 -20.23
CA GLU A 46 -6.12 -9.97 -20.99
C GLU A 46 -6.50 -9.66 -22.44
N SER A 47 -6.92 -8.42 -22.72
CA SER A 47 -7.21 -7.92 -24.06
C SER A 47 -5.97 -7.48 -24.88
N GLY A 48 -4.77 -7.59 -24.29
CA GLY A 48 -3.51 -7.16 -24.90
C GLY A 48 -3.23 -5.65 -24.82
N LYS A 49 -4.07 -4.87 -24.14
CA LYS A 49 -3.83 -3.42 -23.94
C LYS A 49 -2.79 -3.18 -22.84
N PRO A 50 -1.85 -2.23 -23.00
CA PRO A 50 -0.91 -1.84 -21.95
C PRO A 50 -1.61 -1.35 -20.68
N LEU A 51 -1.00 -1.59 -19.52
CA LEU A 51 -1.48 -1.06 -18.24
C LEU A 51 -1.23 0.45 -18.14
N THR A 52 -2.19 1.17 -17.56
CA THR A 52 -2.00 2.55 -17.10
C THR A 52 -1.41 2.49 -15.68
N LEU A 53 -0.20 3.03 -15.51
CA LEU A 53 0.53 2.91 -14.25
C LEU A 53 0.57 4.25 -13.53
N VAL A 54 0.13 4.26 -12.26
CA VAL A 54 0.14 5.45 -11.40
C VAL A 54 1.04 5.18 -10.20
N PRO A 55 2.18 5.88 -10.06
CA PRO A 55 3.07 5.68 -8.91
C PRO A 55 2.43 6.23 -7.64
N LEU A 56 2.46 5.42 -6.59
CA LEU A 56 2.02 5.77 -5.24
C LEU A 56 3.26 5.80 -4.32
N PRO A 57 3.64 6.97 -3.78
CA PRO A 57 4.89 7.08 -3.02
C PRO A 57 4.80 6.29 -1.72
N ASN A 58 5.89 5.68 -1.28
CA ASN A 58 6.04 5.17 0.08
C ASN A 58 6.28 6.32 1.06
N THR A 59 6.27 6.03 2.37
CA THR A 59 6.61 7.03 3.38
C THR A 59 7.99 7.65 3.12
N LYS A 60 8.11 8.96 3.30
CA LYS A 60 9.36 9.72 3.13
C LYS A 60 10.35 9.38 4.23
N CYS A 61 9.89 9.10 5.45
CA CYS A 61 10.71 8.60 6.54
C CYS A 61 10.35 7.14 6.86
N PRO A 62 11.27 6.36 7.45
CA PRO A 62 10.89 5.09 8.05
C PRO A 62 9.81 5.28 9.11
N VAL A 63 8.89 4.33 9.19
CA VAL A 63 7.91 4.23 10.26
C VAL A 63 8.61 3.60 11.47
N TYR A 64 8.35 4.16 12.65
CA TYR A 64 8.91 3.67 13.91
C TYR A 64 7.81 3.06 14.78
N SER A 65 8.19 2.07 15.59
CA SER A 65 7.30 1.49 16.60
C SER A 65 6.77 2.56 17.56
N THR A 66 5.46 2.53 17.78
CA THR A 66 4.71 3.31 18.76
C THR A 66 4.63 2.60 20.12
N SER A 67 4.98 1.31 20.20
CA SER A 67 4.93 0.51 21.42
C SER A 67 6.28 0.45 22.16
N HIS A 68 6.23 0.56 23.49
CA HIS A 68 7.40 0.38 24.39
C HIS A 68 7.64 -1.08 24.78
N ILE A 69 6.74 -2.00 24.38
CA ILE A 69 6.75 -3.42 24.74
C ILE A 69 6.81 -4.17 23.41
N GLY A 70 7.87 -4.96 23.18
CA GLY A 70 8.11 -5.61 21.89
C GLY A 70 6.88 -6.33 21.36
N THR A 71 6.50 -6.04 20.11
CA THR A 71 5.30 -6.57 19.45
C THR A 71 5.49 -8.03 19.06
N GLY A 72 4.39 -8.79 19.11
CA GLY A 72 4.33 -10.25 18.95
C GLY A 72 4.48 -10.75 17.51
N GLY A 73 5.29 -10.09 16.69
CA GLY A 73 5.74 -10.58 15.38
C GLY A 73 7.21 -11.02 15.46
N SER A 74 7.59 -12.07 14.74
CA SER A 74 8.89 -12.77 14.85
C SER A 74 10.16 -11.97 14.44
N LEU A 75 10.18 -10.64 14.59
CA LEU A 75 11.32 -9.79 14.30
C LEU A 75 11.73 -9.05 15.58
N THR A 76 12.47 -9.77 16.43
CA THR A 76 13.21 -9.28 17.61
C THR A 76 12.39 -8.50 18.64
N LYS A 77 12.27 -9.07 19.86
CA LYS A 77 11.84 -8.37 21.08
C LYS A 77 12.83 -7.25 21.44
N THR A 78 12.86 -6.19 20.67
CA THR A 78 13.67 -5.00 20.94
C THR A 78 12.79 -4.03 21.71
N ILE A 79 13.22 -3.71 22.94
CA ILE A 79 12.55 -2.75 23.80
C ILE A 79 12.98 -1.35 23.30
N GLY A 80 12.06 -0.57 22.72
CA GLY A 80 12.34 0.79 22.25
C GLY A 80 11.82 1.14 20.84
N PHE A 81 12.26 2.29 20.31
CA PHE A 81 11.91 2.77 18.97
C PHE A 81 12.56 1.90 17.88
N THR A 82 11.89 0.81 17.51
CA THR A 82 12.33 -0.04 16.39
C THR A 82 11.94 0.60 15.06
N GLU A 83 12.89 0.72 14.13
CA GLU A 83 12.63 1.09 12.75
C GLU A 83 11.94 -0.09 12.03
N LEU A 84 10.75 0.14 11.50
CA LEU A 84 9.92 -0.87 10.82
C LEU A 84 10.13 -0.86 9.30
N GLY A 85 10.75 0.18 8.77
CA GLY A 85 10.93 0.41 7.34
C GLY A 85 9.94 1.43 6.77
N ARG A 86 9.90 1.55 5.44
CA ARG A 86 9.02 2.50 4.76
C ARG A 86 7.63 1.91 4.56
N GLY A 87 6.59 2.61 5.03
CA GLY A 87 5.20 2.22 4.89
C GLY A 87 4.72 2.34 3.43
N SER A 88 3.89 1.39 3.00
CA SER A 88 3.26 1.40 1.67
C SER A 88 1.81 1.84 1.76
N TYR A 89 1.45 2.85 0.99
CA TYR A 89 0.07 3.30 0.87
C TYR A 89 -0.78 2.42 -0.04
N CYS A 90 -0.19 1.43 -0.74
CA CYS A 90 -0.92 0.52 -1.62
C CYS A 90 -1.87 -0.41 -0.85
N ASN A 91 -1.65 -0.58 0.46
CA ASN A 91 -2.40 -1.52 1.30
C ASN A 91 -3.76 -0.96 1.79
N TYR A 92 -4.47 -0.25 0.92
CA TYR A 92 -5.79 0.35 1.19
C TYR A 92 -6.92 -0.69 1.10
N LEU A 93 -8.10 -0.38 1.64
CA LEU A 93 -9.33 -1.15 1.44
C LEU A 93 -10.31 -0.35 0.58
N VAL A 94 -10.83 -0.97 -0.49
CA VAL A 94 -11.93 -0.41 -1.29
C VAL A 94 -13.24 -1.01 -0.81
N ALA A 95 -14.14 -0.20 -0.26
CA ALA A 95 -15.47 -0.57 0.19
C ALA A 95 -16.55 0.26 -0.52
N ASN A 96 -17.82 -0.16 -0.47
CA ASN A 96 -18.89 0.27 -1.40
C ASN A 96 -19.02 1.78 -1.67
N GLY A 97 -18.68 2.67 -0.73
CA GLY A 97 -18.64 4.13 -0.96
C GLY A 97 -17.39 4.82 -0.42
N VAL A 98 -16.39 4.05 0.04
CA VAL A 98 -15.23 4.60 0.75
C VAL A 98 -13.97 3.82 0.40
N VAL A 99 -12.82 4.50 0.40
CA VAL A 99 -11.50 3.89 0.37
C VAL A 99 -10.76 4.24 1.66
N LEU A 100 -10.40 3.21 2.43
CA LEU A 100 -9.64 3.37 3.66
C LEU A 100 -8.15 3.23 3.32
N VAL A 101 -7.38 4.31 3.46
CA VAL A 101 -5.97 4.36 3.08
C VAL A 101 -5.11 4.38 4.34
N PRO A 102 -4.06 3.55 4.46
CA PRO A 102 -3.16 3.62 5.60
C PRO A 102 -2.40 4.95 5.58
N ILE A 103 -2.37 5.65 6.70
CA ILE A 103 -1.53 6.84 6.92
C ILE A 103 -0.57 6.59 8.08
N TYR A 104 0.54 7.32 8.11
CA TYR A 104 1.65 7.05 9.01
C TYR A 104 2.13 8.26 9.82
N GLY A 105 1.48 9.42 9.68
CA GLY A 105 2.02 10.68 10.19
C GLY A 105 3.25 11.14 9.40
N ASP A 106 3.29 10.81 8.11
CA ASP A 106 4.43 11.04 7.22
C ASP A 106 4.13 12.17 6.22
N ALA A 107 5.18 12.83 5.72
CA ALA A 107 5.06 13.92 4.78
C ALA A 107 4.39 13.54 3.44
N ASN A 108 4.30 12.24 3.12
CA ASN A 108 3.62 11.75 1.92
C ASN A 108 2.16 11.36 2.16
N ASP A 109 1.61 11.43 3.39
CA ASP A 109 0.22 11.02 3.69
C ASP A 109 -0.78 11.77 2.78
N ASP A 110 -0.74 13.10 2.77
CA ASP A 110 -1.66 13.93 1.97
C ASP A 110 -1.52 13.68 0.47
N ARG A 111 -0.28 13.46 0.00
CA ARG A 111 0.00 13.15 -1.40
C ARG A 111 -0.58 11.79 -1.77
N ALA A 112 -0.44 10.78 -0.92
CA ALA A 112 -0.98 9.45 -1.15
C ALA A 112 -2.51 9.48 -1.16
N LEU A 113 -3.14 10.15 -0.19
CA LEU A 113 -4.60 10.31 -0.15
C LEU A 113 -5.13 11.00 -1.41
N LYS A 114 -4.46 12.05 -1.88
CA LYS A 114 -4.82 12.74 -3.12
C LYS A 114 -4.74 11.81 -4.34
N ILE A 115 -3.62 11.11 -4.52
CA ILE A 115 -3.43 10.20 -5.67
C ILE A 115 -4.48 9.09 -5.66
N VAL A 116 -4.76 8.49 -4.51
CA VAL A 116 -5.80 7.46 -4.38
C VAL A 116 -7.18 8.06 -4.69
N GLY A 117 -7.49 9.25 -4.19
CA GLY A 117 -8.76 9.93 -4.47
C GLY A 117 -8.99 10.23 -5.95
N GLU A 118 -7.95 10.60 -6.69
CA GLU A 118 -8.02 10.78 -8.14
C GLU A 118 -8.39 9.49 -8.88
N GLN A 119 -8.14 8.31 -8.30
CA GLN A 119 -8.51 7.02 -8.88
C GLN A 119 -9.91 6.54 -8.49
N PHE A 120 -10.53 7.14 -7.47
CA PHE A 120 -11.84 6.75 -6.95
C PHE A 120 -12.75 7.99 -6.76
N PRO A 121 -13.11 8.70 -7.84
CA PRO A 121 -13.81 9.99 -7.76
C PRO A 121 -15.18 9.92 -7.08
N ASP A 122 -15.84 8.76 -7.12
CA ASP A 122 -17.16 8.54 -6.54
C ASP A 122 -17.10 7.94 -5.11
N ARG A 123 -15.93 7.90 -4.48
CA ARG A 123 -15.74 7.34 -3.13
C ARG A 123 -15.11 8.36 -2.20
N GLU A 124 -15.54 8.34 -0.94
CA GLU A 124 -14.88 9.07 0.12
C GLU A 124 -13.50 8.45 0.42
N ILE A 125 -12.48 9.27 0.62
CA ILE A 125 -11.13 8.79 0.96
C ILE A 125 -10.86 9.11 2.42
N ILE A 126 -10.65 8.07 3.23
CA ILE A 126 -10.40 8.19 4.67
C ILE A 126 -9.02 7.62 5.00
N GLY A 127 -8.15 8.47 5.52
CA GLY A 127 -6.88 8.04 6.10
C GLY A 127 -7.06 7.39 7.46
N ILE A 128 -6.50 6.20 7.66
CA ILE A 128 -6.50 5.48 8.94
C ILE A 128 -5.05 5.30 9.41
N ASP A 129 -4.74 5.75 10.63
CA ASP A 129 -3.41 5.55 11.22
C ASP A 129 -3.10 4.06 11.32
N ALA A 130 -2.15 3.62 10.51
CA ALA A 130 -1.80 2.21 10.36
C ALA A 130 -0.53 1.84 11.13
N ARG A 131 0.12 2.77 11.86
CA ARG A 131 1.42 2.52 12.51
C ARG A 131 1.39 1.32 13.45
N THR A 132 0.37 1.22 14.28
CA THR A 132 0.20 0.10 15.22
C THR A 132 -0.03 -1.24 14.52
N ILE A 133 -0.72 -1.27 13.38
CA ILE A 133 -0.91 -2.51 12.61
C ILE A 133 0.38 -2.86 11.86
N TYR A 134 1.09 -1.84 11.35
CA TYR A 134 2.36 -1.98 10.64
C TYR A 134 3.45 -2.60 11.53
N GLU A 135 3.47 -2.27 12.82
CA GLU A 135 4.33 -2.93 13.83
C GLU A 135 4.13 -4.44 13.92
N ASN A 136 2.96 -4.95 13.51
CA ASN A 136 2.62 -6.36 13.52
C ASN A 136 2.74 -7.01 12.13
N GLY A 137 3.33 -6.30 11.16
CA GLY A 137 3.65 -6.84 9.83
C GLY A 137 2.56 -6.71 8.78
N GLY A 138 1.46 -6.00 9.07
CA GLY A 138 0.33 -5.80 8.15
C GLY A 138 -0.16 -4.35 8.11
N MET A 139 -1.10 -4.05 7.23
CA MET A 139 -1.80 -2.76 7.17
C MET A 139 -3.30 -3.03 6.94
N ILE A 140 -4.08 -2.06 6.45
CA ILE A 140 -5.55 -2.15 6.39
C ILE A 140 -6.03 -3.33 5.55
N HIS A 141 -5.46 -3.54 4.36
CA HIS A 141 -5.86 -4.63 3.48
C HIS A 141 -5.52 -6.01 4.09
N CYS A 142 -4.40 -6.13 4.80
CA CYS A 142 -3.98 -7.41 5.39
C CYS A 142 -4.93 -7.94 6.48
N VAL A 143 -5.73 -7.08 7.10
CA VAL A 143 -6.64 -7.44 8.21
C VAL A 143 -8.12 -7.40 7.80
N THR A 144 -8.41 -7.35 6.50
CA THR A 144 -9.77 -7.24 5.98
C THR A 144 -10.00 -8.22 4.83
N GLN A 145 -11.25 -8.64 4.65
CA GLN A 145 -11.68 -9.49 3.54
C GLN A 145 -13.08 -9.05 3.10
N GLN A 146 -13.21 -8.55 1.87
CA GLN A 146 -14.49 -8.14 1.33
C GLN A 146 -15.34 -9.36 0.94
N GLN A 147 -16.64 -9.28 1.20
CA GLN A 147 -17.64 -10.20 0.69
C GLN A 147 -18.49 -9.46 -0.35
N PRO A 148 -18.32 -9.75 -1.66
CA PRO A 148 -19.15 -9.16 -2.70
C PRO A 148 -20.63 -9.45 -2.47
N CYS A 149 -21.49 -8.47 -2.70
CA CYS A 149 -22.92 -8.71 -2.76
C CYS A 149 -23.26 -9.49 -4.04
N GLY A 150 -24.13 -10.49 -3.93
CA GLY A 150 -24.57 -11.27 -5.07
C GLY A 150 -25.53 -12.37 -4.64
N LYS A 151 -26.32 -12.87 -5.59
CA LYS A 151 -27.02 -14.14 -5.40
C LYS A 151 -26.02 -15.25 -5.72
N ILE A 152 -25.91 -16.23 -4.84
CA ILE A 152 -25.24 -17.48 -5.18
C ILE A 152 -26.16 -18.15 -6.22
N ALA A 153 -25.61 -18.48 -7.39
CA ALA A 153 -26.37 -19.24 -8.38
C ALA A 153 -26.72 -20.60 -7.73
N GLU A 154 -28.02 -20.91 -7.67
CA GLU A 154 -28.52 -22.21 -7.21
C GLU A 154 -28.10 -23.34 -8.15
#